data_AF-A0A377KAC2-F1
#
_entry.id   AF-A0A377KAC2-F1
#
_cell.length_a   1.000
_cell.length_b   1.000
_cell.length_c   1.000
_cell.angle_alpha   90.00
_cell.angle_beta   90.00
_cell.angle_gamma   90.00
#
_symmetry.space_group_name_H-M   'P 1'
#
loop_
_entity.id
_entity.type
_entity.pdbx_description
1 polymer ?
#
loop_
_entity_poly.entity_id
_entity_poly.type
_entity_poly.pdbx_seq_one_letter_code
_entity_poly.pdbx_strand_id
1 'polypeptide(L)'
;MSVSINRWQKNLRDAERLVELAARKKLTLMVGFNRRFAPLYGELKTQLATASSLRMDKHRTNSVGPHDLYFTLLDDYLHVVDTALWLSGGNATLESGTLLTNESGEMLFAEHHFLAGPLQITTCMHRPGRKSA
;
A
#
# COMPACT_ATOMS: atom_id res chain seq x y z
N MET A 1 -23.94 -7.64 -11.25
CA MET A 1 -23.39 -8.29 -10.05
C MET A 1 -21.97 -7.80 -9.86
N SER A 2 -21.67 -7.21 -8.70
CA SER A 2 -20.34 -6.69 -8.36
C SER A 2 -19.71 -7.59 -7.31
N VAL A 3 -18.46 -7.99 -7.51
CA VAL A 3 -17.67 -8.71 -6.52
C VAL A 3 -16.66 -7.72 -5.94
N SER A 4 -16.73 -7.48 -4.63
CA SER A 4 -15.79 -6.63 -3.92
C SER A 4 -14.80 -7.49 -3.15
N ILE A 5 -13.52 -7.31 -3.43
CA ILE A 5 -12.45 -7.98 -2.68
C ILE A 5 -11.96 -7.00 -1.60
N ASN A 6 -12.26 -7.34 -0.34
CA ASN A 6 -11.80 -6.59 0.84
C ASN A 6 -10.45 -7.09 1.37
N ARG A 7 -9.87 -8.15 0.78
CA ARG A 7 -8.62 -8.78 1.22
C ARG A 7 -7.85 -9.35 0.04
N TRP A 8 -6.58 -9.02 -0.07
CA TRP A 8 -5.73 -9.48 -1.17
C TRP A 8 -5.66 -11.00 -1.25
N GLN A 9 -5.68 -11.53 -2.48
CA GLN A 9 -5.21 -12.89 -2.74
C GLN A 9 -3.74 -12.98 -2.31
N LYS A 10 -3.36 -14.13 -1.72
CA LYS A 10 -2.01 -14.32 -1.18
C LYS A 10 -0.92 -14.40 -2.26
N ASN A 11 -1.27 -14.39 -3.54
CA ASN A 11 -0.31 -14.40 -4.62
C ASN A 11 -0.85 -13.63 -5.84
N LEU A 12 0.07 -13.11 -6.65
CA LEU A 12 -0.21 -12.30 -7.83
C LEU A 12 -1.02 -13.07 -8.89
N ARG A 13 -0.67 -14.33 -9.13
CA ARG A 13 -1.28 -15.17 -10.16
C ARG A 13 -2.78 -15.40 -9.91
N ASP A 14 -3.18 -15.60 -8.67
CA ASP A 14 -4.58 -15.77 -8.30
C ASP A 14 -5.35 -14.46 -8.44
N ALA A 15 -4.72 -13.31 -8.13
CA ALA A 15 -5.30 -12.01 -8.38
C ALA A 15 -5.53 -11.78 -9.89
N GLU A 16 -4.54 -12.06 -10.73
CA GLU A 16 -4.65 -12.00 -12.19
C GLU A 16 -5.76 -12.92 -12.73
N ARG A 17 -5.80 -14.17 -12.25
CA ARG A 17 -6.83 -15.15 -12.63
C ARG A 17 -8.24 -14.69 -12.25
N LEU A 18 -8.41 -14.03 -11.10
CA LEU A 18 -9.70 -13.46 -10.70
C LEU A 18 -10.13 -12.30 -11.61
N VAL A 19 -9.19 -11.42 -11.98
CA VAL A 19 -9.43 -10.33 -12.94
C VAL A 19 -9.86 -10.90 -14.29
N GLU A 20 -9.14 -11.89 -14.82
CA GLU A 20 -9.50 -12.59 -16.06
C GLU A 20 -10.85 -13.29 -15.98
N LEU A 21 -11.14 -13.95 -14.85
CA LEU A 21 -12.41 -14.62 -14.64
C LEU A 21 -13.58 -13.63 -14.61
N ALA A 22 -13.43 -12.52 -13.92
CA ALA A 22 -14.45 -11.46 -13.88
C ALA A 22 -14.69 -10.87 -15.27
N ALA A 23 -13.62 -10.59 -16.01
CA ALA A 23 -13.70 -10.11 -17.39
C ALA A 23 -14.44 -11.11 -18.31
N ARG A 24 -14.07 -12.39 -18.26
CA ARG A 24 -14.74 -13.46 -19.03
C ARG A 24 -16.23 -13.59 -18.68
N LYS A 25 -16.58 -13.41 -17.41
CA LYS A 25 -17.96 -13.48 -16.93
C LYS A 25 -18.75 -12.17 -17.08
N LYS A 26 -18.13 -11.11 -17.63
CA LYS A 26 -18.72 -9.76 -17.73
C LYS A 26 -19.21 -9.23 -16.37
N LEU A 27 -18.46 -9.55 -15.31
CA LEU A 27 -18.72 -9.08 -13.96
C LEU A 27 -17.76 -7.95 -13.60
N THR A 28 -18.25 -6.98 -12.82
CA THR A 28 -17.39 -5.95 -12.25
C THR A 28 -16.70 -6.50 -11.02
N LEU A 29 -15.36 -6.51 -11.05
CA LEU A 29 -14.50 -6.83 -9.93
C LEU A 29 -13.77 -5.56 -9.49
N MET A 30 -13.84 -5.24 -8.20
CA MET A 30 -13.17 -4.06 -7.65
C MET A 30 -12.43 -4.41 -6.35
N VAL A 31 -11.28 -3.79 -6.15
CA VAL A 31 -10.52 -3.85 -4.89
C VAL A 31 -10.90 -2.67 -4.00
N GLY A 32 -11.10 -2.92 -2.70
CA GLY A 32 -11.54 -1.95 -1.70
C GLY A 32 -10.49 -0.89 -1.31
N PHE A 33 -9.96 -0.13 -2.28
CA PHE A 33 -9.05 1.00 -2.02
C PHE A 33 -9.77 2.26 -1.55
N ASN A 34 -10.39 2.20 -0.37
CA ASN A 34 -11.23 3.27 0.17
C ASN A 34 -10.53 4.63 0.26
N ARG A 35 -9.21 4.66 0.46
CA ARG A 35 -8.42 5.91 0.53
C ARG A 35 -8.46 6.73 -0.76
N ARG A 36 -8.64 6.09 -1.93
CA ARG A 36 -8.80 6.78 -3.21
C ARG A 36 -10.13 7.53 -3.33
N PHE A 37 -11.09 7.25 -2.45
CA PHE A 37 -12.41 7.87 -2.40
C PHE A 37 -12.59 8.79 -1.19
N ALA A 38 -11.56 8.95 -0.34
CA ALA A 38 -11.64 9.89 0.76
C ALA A 38 -11.58 11.34 0.21
N PRO A 39 -12.52 12.23 0.57
CA PRO A 39 -12.63 13.56 -0.02
C PRO A 39 -11.33 14.36 0.03
N LEU A 40 -10.67 14.39 1.19
CA LEU A 40 -9.43 15.15 1.39
C LEU A 40 -8.27 14.65 0.52
N TYR A 41 -8.17 13.33 0.27
CA TYR A 41 -7.15 12.81 -0.63
C TYR A 41 -7.48 13.11 -2.10
N GLY A 42 -8.77 13.12 -2.47
CA GLY A 42 -9.21 13.56 -3.79
C GLY A 42 -8.87 15.03 -4.05
N GLU A 43 -9.13 15.90 -3.07
CA GLU A 43 -8.77 17.32 -3.15
C GLU A 43 -7.25 17.52 -3.25
N LEU A 44 -6.48 16.87 -2.37
CA LEU A 44 -5.02 16.91 -2.41
C LEU A 44 -4.47 16.52 -3.78
N LYS A 45 -5.03 15.46 -4.40
CA LYS A 45 -4.59 15.01 -5.72
C LYS A 45 -4.67 16.09 -6.79
N THR A 46 -5.67 16.97 -6.72
CA THR A 46 -5.82 18.07 -7.69
C THR A 46 -4.76 19.16 -7.54
N GLN A 47 -4.08 19.20 -6.40
CA GLN A 47 -3.08 20.21 -6.05
C GLN A 47 -1.62 19.71 -6.25
N LEU A 48 -1.41 18.41 -6.48
CA LEU A 48 -0.07 17.81 -6.55
C LEU A 48 0.69 18.01 -7.87
N ALA A 49 0.10 18.69 -8.86
CA ALA A 49 0.70 18.85 -10.19
C ALA A 49 2.10 19.49 -10.18
N THR A 50 2.39 20.33 -9.19
CA THR A 50 3.69 21.02 -9.05
C THR A 50 4.46 20.60 -7.79
N ALA A 51 4.06 19.49 -7.15
CA ALA A 51 4.72 19.04 -5.93
C ALA A 51 6.09 18.42 -6.24
N SER A 52 7.11 18.78 -5.46
CA SER A 52 8.45 18.17 -5.55
C SER A 52 8.62 16.98 -4.60
N SER A 53 7.81 16.90 -3.55
CA SER A 53 7.87 15.82 -2.56
C SER A 53 6.49 15.43 -2.04
N LEU A 54 6.26 14.13 -1.90
CA LEU A 54 5.09 13.53 -1.28
C LEU A 54 5.57 12.49 -0.26
N ARG A 55 5.20 12.65 1.00
CA ARG A 55 5.47 11.64 2.04
C ARG A 55 4.17 11.15 2.65
N MET A 56 4.03 9.83 2.77
CA MET A 56 2.90 9.19 3.43
C MET A 56 3.37 8.25 4.53
N ASP A 57 3.01 8.60 5.76
CA ASP A 57 3.32 7.83 6.96
C ASP A 57 2.07 7.12 7.49
N LYS A 58 2.21 5.85 7.86
CA LYS A 58 1.17 5.09 8.53
C LYS A 58 1.76 4.20 9.60
N HIS A 59 1.88 4.73 10.81
CA HIS A 59 2.39 3.98 11.95
C HIS A 59 1.28 3.24 12.69
N ARG A 60 1.64 2.17 13.39
CA ARG A 60 0.76 1.49 14.35
C ARG A 60 1.32 1.70 15.75
N THR A 61 0.45 1.76 16.75
CA THR A 61 0.84 1.84 18.17
C THR A 61 0.86 0.47 18.85
N ASN A 62 0.20 -0.52 18.24
CA ASN A 62 0.05 -1.86 18.81
C ASN A 62 1.24 -2.75 18.48
N SER A 63 1.46 -3.74 19.34
CA SER A 63 2.51 -4.74 19.22
C SER A 63 2.54 -5.43 17.85
N VAL A 64 3.74 -5.63 17.35
CA VAL A 64 4.08 -6.45 16.17
C VAL A 64 3.58 -7.89 16.35
N GLY A 65 3.22 -8.55 15.24
CA GLY A 65 2.67 -9.90 15.20
C GLY A 65 1.15 -9.99 15.04
N PRO A 66 0.58 -11.21 14.93
CA PRO A 66 1.25 -12.52 14.84
C PRO A 66 1.67 -12.90 13.41
N HIS A 67 1.53 -11.97 12.46
CA HIS A 67 1.71 -12.23 11.05
C HIS A 67 3.11 -11.84 10.58
N ASP A 68 3.62 -12.61 9.62
CA ASP A 68 4.92 -12.37 9.00
C ASP A 68 4.96 -11.07 8.18
N LEU A 69 6.16 -10.75 7.70
CA LEU A 69 6.43 -9.61 6.83
C LEU A 69 5.51 -9.62 5.60
N TYR A 70 5.40 -10.75 4.90
CA TYR A 70 4.66 -10.82 3.63
C TYR A 70 3.17 -10.48 3.82
N PHE A 71 2.54 -11.08 4.82
CA PHE A 71 1.16 -10.76 5.18
C PHE A 71 1.00 -9.29 5.53
N THR A 72 1.88 -8.75 6.36
CA THR A 72 1.80 -7.34 6.78
C THR A 72 1.96 -6.38 5.60
N LEU A 73 2.85 -6.69 4.66
CA LEU A 73 3.05 -5.88 3.47
C LEU A 73 1.78 -5.79 2.63
N LEU A 74 1.12 -6.93 2.37
CA LEU A 74 -0.09 -6.96 1.56
C LEU A 74 -1.32 -6.41 2.28
N ASP A 75 -1.47 -6.69 3.59
CA ASP A 75 -2.66 -6.31 4.35
C ASP A 75 -2.65 -4.84 4.77
N ASP A 76 -1.48 -4.29 5.13
CA ASP A 76 -1.41 -2.95 5.75
C ASP A 76 -0.53 -1.97 4.96
N TYR A 77 0.68 -2.38 4.54
CA TYR A 77 1.61 -1.47 3.87
C TYR A 77 1.19 -1.12 2.44
N LEU A 78 0.57 -2.06 1.74
CA LEU A 78 0.07 -1.89 0.38
C LEU A 78 -0.93 -0.74 0.27
N HIS A 79 -1.68 -0.42 1.33
CA HIS A 79 -2.54 0.75 1.34
C HIS A 79 -1.79 2.08 1.32
N VAL A 80 -0.60 2.14 1.92
CA VAL A 80 0.27 3.34 1.91
C VAL A 80 0.85 3.52 0.51
N VAL A 81 1.42 2.44 -0.04
CA VAL A 81 1.98 2.40 -1.39
C VAL A 81 0.90 2.76 -2.42
N ASP A 82 -0.27 2.12 -2.35
CA ASP A 82 -1.39 2.38 -3.26
C ASP A 82 -1.80 3.86 -3.28
N THR A 83 -2.00 4.44 -2.10
CA THR A 83 -2.48 5.83 -1.98
C THR A 83 -1.40 6.80 -2.48
N ALA A 84 -0.14 6.60 -2.11
CA ALA A 84 0.96 7.44 -2.54
C ALA A 84 1.17 7.42 -4.06
N LEU A 85 1.16 6.23 -4.67
CA LEU A 85 1.28 6.07 -6.12
C LEU A 85 0.05 6.61 -6.86
N TRP A 86 -1.15 6.44 -6.31
CA TRP A 86 -2.36 6.99 -6.90
C TRP A 86 -2.39 8.53 -6.86
N LEU A 87 -1.86 9.13 -5.80
CA LEU A 87 -1.69 10.58 -5.66
C LEU A 87 -0.66 11.13 -6.66
N SER A 88 0.40 10.37 -6.97
CA SER A 88 1.44 10.77 -7.92
C SER A 88 1.09 10.54 -9.40
N GLY A 89 -0.14 10.13 -9.71
CA GLY A 89 -0.57 9.86 -11.10
C GLY A 89 -0.30 8.44 -11.60
N GLY A 90 0.21 7.54 -10.76
CA GLY A 90 0.28 6.10 -11.03
C GLY A 90 1.54 5.59 -11.73
N ASN A 91 2.42 6.47 -12.21
CA ASN A 91 3.65 6.11 -12.91
C ASN A 91 4.88 6.50 -12.08
N ALA A 92 5.26 5.68 -11.09
CA ALA A 92 6.48 5.90 -10.32
C ALA A 92 7.42 4.69 -10.40
N THR A 93 8.73 4.93 -10.37
CA THR A 93 9.77 3.92 -10.26
C THR A 93 10.21 3.77 -8.80
N LEU A 94 10.44 2.54 -8.35
CA LEU A 94 11.03 2.30 -7.04
C LEU A 94 12.54 2.53 -7.12
N GLU A 95 13.07 3.44 -6.30
CA GLU A 95 14.50 3.76 -6.26
C GLU A 95 15.23 3.01 -5.15
N SER A 96 14.64 2.99 -3.97
CA SER A 96 15.25 2.39 -2.79
C SER A 96 14.21 2.05 -1.74
N GLY A 97 14.60 1.25 -0.76
CA GLY A 97 13.76 0.94 0.38
C GLY A 97 14.49 0.15 1.44
N THR A 98 13.85 0.09 2.61
CA THR A 98 14.32 -0.65 3.77
C THR A 98 13.13 -1.39 4.37
N LEU A 99 13.34 -2.67 4.67
CA LEU A 99 12.44 -3.50 5.45
C LEU A 99 13.19 -4.01 6.67
N LEU A 100 12.63 -3.79 7.86
CA LEU A 100 13.17 -4.33 9.10
C LEU A 100 12.14 -5.27 9.72
N THR A 101 12.62 -6.46 10.11
CA THR A 101 11.85 -7.46 10.83
C THR A 101 12.49 -7.77 12.18
N ASN A 102 11.71 -8.30 13.10
CA ASN A 102 12.27 -8.96 14.28
C ASN A 102 12.77 -10.37 13.92
N GLU A 103 13.31 -11.09 14.91
CA GLU A 103 13.79 -12.47 14.76
C GLU A 103 12.69 -13.45 14.33
N SER A 104 11.43 -13.15 14.67
CA SER A 104 10.27 -13.94 14.27
C SER A 104 9.79 -13.65 12.84
N GLY A 105 10.48 -12.78 12.09
CA GLY A 105 10.11 -12.40 10.72
C GLY A 105 8.91 -11.46 10.63
N GLU A 106 8.51 -10.84 11.74
CA GLU A 106 7.41 -9.90 11.81
C GLU A 106 7.90 -8.47 11.53
N MET A 107 7.15 -7.70 10.74
CA MET A 107 7.58 -6.37 10.27
C MET A 107 7.61 -5.33 11.40
N LEU A 108 8.78 -4.73 11.63
CA LEU A 108 9.00 -3.59 12.54
C LEU A 108 8.93 -2.25 11.78
N PHE A 109 9.49 -2.21 10.58
CA PHE A 109 9.62 -0.99 9.81
C PHE A 109 9.62 -1.26 8.31
N ALA A 110 9.03 -0.35 7.55
CA ALA A 110 9.10 -0.33 6.10
C ALA A 110 9.16 1.11 5.60
N GLU A 111 10.19 1.45 4.84
CA GLU A 111 10.26 2.71 4.10
C GLU A 111 10.69 2.44 2.66
N HIS A 112 10.04 3.10 1.70
CA HIS A 112 10.40 3.01 0.29
C HIS A 112 10.34 4.39 -0.34
N HIS A 113 11.24 4.63 -1.29
CA HIS A 113 11.34 5.86 -2.05
C HIS A 113 11.06 5.59 -3.52
N PHE A 114 10.20 6.40 -4.11
CA PHE A 114 9.82 6.32 -5.52
C PHE A 114 10.03 7.65 -6.22
N LEU A 115 10.19 7.61 -7.53
CA LEU A 115 10.24 8.79 -8.39
C LEU A 115 9.12 8.75 -9.43
N ALA A 116 8.38 9.86 -9.54
CA ALA A 116 7.41 10.09 -10.61
C ALA A 116 7.77 11.40 -11.33
N GLY A 117 8.64 11.31 -12.34
CA GLY A 117 9.24 12.51 -12.95
C GLY A 117 10.06 13.29 -11.91
N PRO A 118 9.77 14.59 -11.66
CA PRO A 118 10.46 15.38 -10.63
C PRO A 118 9.95 15.12 -9.21
N LEU A 119 8.82 14.43 -9.03
CA LEU A 119 8.19 14.21 -7.74
C LEU A 119 8.87 13.05 -7.00
N GLN A 120 9.44 13.34 -5.84
CA GLN A 120 9.95 12.34 -4.90
C GLN A 120 8.84 11.85 -3.98
N ILE A 121 8.68 10.54 -3.86
CA ILE A 121 7.61 9.94 -3.06
C ILE A 121 8.27 9.08 -2.00
N THR A 122 7.83 9.21 -0.74
CA THR A 122 8.28 8.35 0.35
C THR A 122 7.10 7.73 1.07
N THR A 123 7.10 6.42 1.23
CA THR A 123 6.08 5.68 1.98
C THR A 123 6.70 5.07 3.21
N CYS A 124 6.13 5.29 4.39
CA CYS A 124 6.72 4.84 5.65
C CYS A 124 5.70 4.18 6.57
N MET A 125 6.12 3.10 7.23
CA MET A 125 5.37 2.43 8.26
C MET A 125 6.33 2.00 9.36
N HIS A 126 5.95 2.28 10.60
CA HIS A 126 6.63 1.81 11.79
C HIS A 126 5.62 1.08 12.67
N ARG A 127 6.05 -0.06 13.21
CA ARG A 127 5.28 -0.91 14.11
C ARG A 127 6.19 -1.19 15.32
N PRO A 128 5.92 -0.61 16.48
CA PRO A 128 6.74 -0.83 17.66
C PRO A 128 6.64 -2.30 18.08
N GLY A 129 7.78 -2.92 18.37
CA GLY A 129 7.84 -4.23 18.98
C GLY A 129 7.11 -4.26 20.34
N ARG A 130 6.78 -5.45 20.83
CA ARG A 130 6.34 -5.59 22.23
C ARG A 130 7.42 -4.97 23.13
N LYS A 131 7.01 -4.09 24.04
CA LYS A 131 7.89 -3.72 25.16
C LYS A 131 8.14 -5.00 25.95
N SER A 132 9.39 -5.44 26.04
CA SER A 132 9.81 -6.38 27.07
C SER A 132 9.48 -5.71 28.42
N ALA A 133 8.58 -6.34 29.18
CA ALA A 133 8.30 -5.96 30.56
C ALA A 133 9.39 -6.53 31.48
#